data_AF-A0A420Q343-F1
#
_entry.id   AF-A0A420Q343-F1
#
_cell.length_a   1.000
_cell.length_b   1.000
_cell.length_c   1.000
_cell.angle_alpha   90.00
_cell.angle_beta   90.00
_cell.angle_gamma   90.00
#
_symmetry.space_group_name_H-M   'P 1'
#
loop_
_entity.id
_entity.type
_entity.pdbx_description
1 polymer ?
#
loop_
_entity_poly.entity_id
_entity_poly.type
_entity_poly.pdbx_seq_one_letter_code
_entity_poly.pdbx_strand_id
1 'polypeptide(L)'
;MRVHSSGRAVWIMNGLALRSAQSIGLHRDGSKLGLSPFESEMRRRLWWYFQERDGRGAEDYGLQNPPSFNPVYGVELPRNLHDSDLFPGMKELPPSRPDWTRMTLPLCCNQSSQAWAQLFQMSCSANGIPDEDVRRRLIKDAVEKVEGILQRCNPVIPEQRMTIRTARLILCKVDVVTRRQWQILRSPDDRQPPMATEAEVTEAVELLELSNSMWQDDDLIAFQWLARAFPQYHIMLFILRHLCVCPRGELAKRAFIAVEVHLGYFKTSGNGPLNGLKWTVLTTLRERAFLLMQKVERESVNVQQDERSQQMGFQGSGEGMQSGSEVAVPDWNMILEEFPLDMEDFSLIF
;
A
#
# COMPACT_ATOMS: atom_id res chain seq x y z
N MET A 1 -12.65 1.68 14.11
CA MET A 1 -11.69 2.74 14.51
C MET A 1 -10.95 3.35 13.33
N ARG A 2 -10.12 2.62 12.56
CA ARG A 2 -9.33 3.17 11.44
C ARG A 2 -10.14 4.00 10.42
N VAL A 3 -11.31 3.51 10.01
CA VAL A 3 -12.18 4.20 9.04
C VAL A 3 -12.71 5.55 9.56
N HIS A 4 -12.72 5.78 10.88
CA HIS A 4 -13.26 7.00 11.50
C HIS A 4 -12.17 7.85 12.18
N SER A 5 -10.97 7.31 12.40
CA SER A 5 -9.84 8.00 13.00
C SER A 5 -8.54 7.33 12.56
N SER A 6 -7.66 8.06 11.88
CA SER A 6 -6.40 7.56 11.31
C SER A 6 -5.15 8.24 11.90
N GLY A 7 -5.23 8.67 13.16
CA GLY A 7 -4.16 9.44 13.82
C GLY A 7 -3.25 8.61 14.74
N ARG A 8 -2.16 9.24 15.22
CA ARG A 8 -1.18 8.70 16.19
C ARG A 8 -1.83 7.97 17.37
N ALA A 9 -2.95 8.49 17.89
CA ALA A 9 -3.67 7.89 19.01
C ALA A 9 -4.14 6.46 18.71
N VAL A 10 -4.64 6.18 17.50
CA VAL A 10 -5.11 4.84 17.12
C VAL A 10 -3.96 3.86 17.05
N TRP A 11 -2.80 4.28 16.52
CA TRP A 11 -1.60 3.45 16.52
C TRP A 11 -1.11 3.14 17.94
N ILE A 12 -1.07 4.13 18.85
CA ILE A 12 -0.70 3.93 20.26
C ILE A 12 -1.67 2.96 20.95
N MET A 13 -2.98 3.13 20.74
CA MET A 13 -4.00 2.25 21.32
C MET A 13 -3.90 0.83 20.78
N ASN A 14 -3.62 0.64 19.49
CA ASN A 14 -3.38 -0.69 18.91
C ASN A 14 -2.16 -1.35 19.57
N GLY A 15 -1.05 -0.62 19.74
CA GLY A 15 0.12 -1.14 20.43
C GLY A 15 -0.14 -1.50 21.90
N LEU A 16 -0.98 -0.72 22.60
CA LEU A 16 -1.43 -1.07 23.95
C LEU A 16 -2.27 -2.35 23.95
N ALA A 17 -3.25 -2.45 23.05
CA ALA A 17 -4.10 -3.64 22.92
C ALA A 17 -3.29 -4.89 22.57
N LEU A 18 -2.29 -4.78 21.69
CA LEU A 18 -1.38 -5.87 21.35
C LEU A 18 -0.55 -6.32 22.57
N ARG A 19 -0.03 -5.38 23.37
CA ARG A 19 0.68 -5.71 24.62
C ARG A 19 -0.24 -6.34 25.67
N SER A 20 -1.50 -5.91 25.76
CA SER A 20 -2.51 -6.55 26.61
C SER A 20 -2.85 -7.96 26.13
N ALA A 21 -2.97 -8.18 24.82
CA ALA A 21 -3.12 -9.51 24.22
C ALA A 21 -1.92 -10.41 24.55
N GLN A 22 -0.71 -9.86 24.51
CA GLN A 22 0.50 -10.58 24.90
C GLN A 22 0.51 -10.93 26.40
N SER A 23 0.10 -10.02 27.28
CA SER A 23 0.14 -10.25 28.74
C SER A 23 -0.81 -11.36 29.19
N ILE A 24 -1.93 -11.58 28.49
CA ILE A 24 -2.85 -12.71 28.71
C ILE A 24 -2.48 -13.97 27.89
N GLY A 25 -1.36 -13.93 27.18
CA GLY A 25 -0.79 -15.08 26.47
C GLY A 25 -1.42 -15.40 25.11
N LEU A 26 -2.06 -14.45 24.41
CA LEU A 26 -2.63 -14.72 23.07
C LEU A 26 -1.55 -15.03 22.01
N HIS A 27 -0.31 -14.60 22.24
CA HIS A 27 0.85 -14.88 21.41
C HIS A 27 1.37 -16.33 21.50
N ARG A 28 0.69 -17.20 22.26
CA ARG A 28 1.01 -18.62 22.41
C ARG A 28 -0.19 -19.43 21.95
N ASP A 29 0.04 -20.42 21.08
CA ASP A 29 -1.06 -21.23 20.56
C ASP A 29 -1.76 -21.98 21.69
N GLY A 30 -3.09 -21.90 21.74
CA GLY A 30 -3.89 -22.56 22.78
C GLY A 30 -3.72 -24.08 22.78
N SER A 31 -3.45 -24.70 21.62
CA SER A 31 -3.22 -26.14 21.54
C SER A 31 -1.97 -26.57 22.31
N LYS A 32 -0.92 -25.73 22.30
CA LYS A 32 0.33 -25.93 23.05
C LYS A 32 0.15 -25.70 24.55
N LEU A 33 -0.94 -25.05 24.95
CA LEU A 33 -1.30 -24.79 26.35
C LEU A 33 -2.32 -25.80 26.90
N GLY A 34 -2.75 -26.78 26.10
CA GLY A 34 -3.77 -27.76 26.49
C GLY A 34 -5.18 -27.17 26.62
N LEU A 35 -5.47 -26.04 25.97
CA LEU A 35 -6.80 -25.44 25.96
C LEU A 35 -7.76 -26.22 25.05
N SER A 36 -9.06 -26.03 25.25
CA SER A 36 -10.06 -26.65 24.38
C SER A 36 -9.90 -26.20 22.92
N PRO A 37 -10.37 -26.99 21.94
CA PRO A 37 -10.31 -26.60 20.53
C PRO A 37 -11.01 -25.26 20.26
N PHE A 38 -12.16 -25.03 20.91
CA PHE A 38 -12.90 -23.77 20.83
C PHE A 38 -12.07 -22.59 21.34
N GLU A 39 -11.50 -22.69 22.55
CA GLU A 39 -10.70 -21.61 23.13
C GLU A 39 -9.43 -21.35 22.31
N SER A 40 -8.79 -22.41 21.82
CA SER A 40 -7.61 -22.30 20.97
C SER A 40 -7.91 -21.54 19.67
N GLU A 41 -9.02 -21.86 19.00
CA GLU A 41 -9.46 -21.16 17.79
C GLU A 41 -9.83 -19.70 18.06
N MET A 42 -10.55 -19.42 19.16
CA MET A 42 -10.87 -18.04 19.54
C MET A 42 -9.61 -17.21 19.82
N ARG A 43 -8.62 -17.79 20.49
CA ARG A 43 -7.33 -17.14 20.75
C ARG A 43 -6.55 -16.87 19.45
N ARG A 44 -6.52 -17.84 18.51
CA ARG A 44 -5.91 -17.65 17.18
C ARG A 44 -6.57 -16.50 16.44
N ARG A 45 -7.89 -16.48 16.35
CA ARG A 45 -8.65 -15.41 15.68
C ARG A 45 -8.35 -14.04 16.27
N LEU A 46 -8.36 -13.91 17.60
CA LEU A 46 -8.03 -12.67 18.28
C LEU A 46 -6.58 -12.23 18.06
N TRP A 47 -5.62 -13.15 18.17
CA TRP A 47 -4.21 -12.86 17.99
C TRP A 47 -3.91 -12.32 16.58
N TRP A 48 -4.37 -13.03 15.56
CA TRP A 48 -4.19 -12.62 14.17
C TRP A 48 -4.90 -11.31 13.84
N TYR A 49 -6.07 -11.07 14.45
CA TYR A 49 -6.76 -9.79 14.35
C TYR A 49 -5.93 -8.64 14.92
N PHE A 50 -5.36 -8.79 16.13
CA PHE A 50 -4.52 -7.74 16.72
C PHE A 50 -3.25 -7.46 15.90
N GLN A 51 -2.60 -8.52 15.41
CA GLN A 51 -1.39 -8.41 14.59
C GLN A 51 -1.64 -7.61 13.32
N GLU A 52 -2.71 -7.95 12.61
CA GLU A 52 -3.07 -7.24 11.38
C GLU A 52 -3.45 -5.78 11.67
N ARG A 53 -4.17 -5.51 12.77
CA ARG A 53 -4.54 -4.14 13.17
C ARG A 53 -3.34 -3.28 13.54
N ASP A 54 -2.34 -3.86 14.19
CA ASP A 54 -1.11 -3.15 14.55
C ASP A 54 -0.29 -2.76 13.32
N GLY A 55 -0.03 -3.71 12.42
CA GLY A 55 0.69 -3.44 11.17
C GLY A 55 -0.03 -2.42 10.28
N ARG A 56 -1.36 -2.49 10.25
CA ARG A 56 -2.20 -1.45 9.64
C ARG A 56 -2.00 -0.09 10.32
N GLY A 57 -2.14 -0.01 11.65
CA GLY A 57 -1.97 1.25 12.37
C GLY A 57 -0.61 1.91 12.12
N ALA A 58 0.45 1.11 12.02
CA ALA A 58 1.80 1.58 11.66
C ALA A 58 1.84 2.16 10.24
N GLU A 59 1.21 1.49 9.27
CA GLU A 59 1.06 2.01 7.93
C GLU A 59 0.35 3.37 7.91
N ASP A 60 -0.68 3.63 8.72
CA ASP A 60 -1.32 4.96 8.73
C ASP A 60 -0.38 6.05 9.25
N TYR A 61 0.45 5.70 10.23
CA TYR A 61 1.38 6.64 10.86
C TYR A 61 2.65 6.87 10.04
N GLY A 62 2.92 6.01 9.05
CA GLY A 62 4.14 6.10 8.25
C GLY A 62 5.29 5.42 8.95
N LEU A 63 5.05 4.25 9.50
CA LEU A 63 6.09 3.35 9.96
C LEU A 63 5.98 2.07 9.14
N GLN A 64 7.09 1.63 8.57
CA GLN A 64 7.27 0.24 8.18
C GLN A 64 7.45 -0.60 9.45
N ASN A 65 6.33 -0.95 10.07
CA ASN A 65 6.29 -1.96 11.13
C ASN A 65 5.35 -3.06 10.67
N PRO A 66 5.82 -4.02 9.85
CA PRO A 66 5.03 -5.21 9.61
C PRO A 66 4.71 -5.84 10.98
N PRO A 67 3.59 -6.56 11.10
CA PRO A 67 3.22 -7.21 12.36
C PRO A 67 4.44 -7.94 12.91
N SER A 68 4.71 -7.79 14.20
CA SER A 68 5.88 -8.42 14.84
C SER A 68 5.68 -9.93 14.81
N PHE A 69 6.03 -10.54 13.69
CA PHE A 69 5.97 -11.96 13.45
C PHE A 69 7.19 -12.56 14.13
N ASN A 70 7.14 -12.76 15.44
CA ASN A 70 8.17 -13.55 16.07
C ASN A 70 7.90 -15.02 15.73
N PRO A 71 8.78 -15.72 14.97
CA PRO A 71 8.60 -17.13 14.65
C PRO A 71 8.46 -17.99 15.92
N VAL A 72 8.99 -17.49 17.05
CA VAL A 72 8.90 -18.12 18.37
C VAL A 72 7.45 -18.21 18.89
N TYR A 73 6.54 -17.32 18.47
CA TYR A 73 5.15 -17.35 18.93
C TYR A 73 4.40 -18.58 18.44
N GLY A 74 4.72 -19.07 17.23
CA GLY A 74 4.23 -20.35 16.71
C GLY A 74 2.71 -20.55 16.82
N VAL A 75 1.93 -19.48 16.67
CA VAL A 75 0.46 -19.51 16.63
C VAL A 75 0.02 -19.91 15.24
N GLU A 76 -0.81 -20.96 15.15
CA GLU A 76 -1.33 -21.44 13.87
C GLU A 76 -2.31 -20.42 13.25
N LEU A 77 -2.48 -20.47 11.94
CA LEU A 77 -3.51 -19.70 11.27
C LEU A 77 -4.91 -20.15 11.75
N PRO A 78 -5.88 -19.24 11.85
CA PRO A 78 -7.26 -19.59 12.17
C PRO A 78 -7.85 -20.55 11.13
N ARG A 79 -8.85 -21.32 11.50
CA ARG A 79 -9.54 -22.22 10.57
C ARG A 79 -10.63 -21.46 9.80
N ASN A 80 -10.78 -21.78 8.51
CA ASN A 80 -11.84 -21.20 7.67
C ASN A 80 -13.21 -21.78 8.07
N LEU A 81 -13.85 -21.21 9.09
CA LEU A 81 -15.11 -21.69 9.66
C LEU A 81 -16.06 -20.51 9.89
N HIS A 82 -17.37 -20.73 9.75
CA HIS A 82 -18.36 -19.76 10.23
C HIS A 82 -18.37 -19.76 11.77
N ASP A 83 -18.82 -18.66 12.36
CA ASP A 83 -18.95 -18.57 13.81
C ASP A 83 -19.98 -19.57 14.35
N SER A 84 -20.97 -19.95 13.54
CA SER A 84 -21.95 -21.00 13.87
C SER A 84 -21.36 -22.41 13.93
N ASP A 85 -20.17 -22.63 13.34
CA ASP A 85 -19.48 -23.92 13.40
C ASP A 85 -18.70 -24.10 14.72
N LEU A 86 -18.64 -23.05 15.56
CA LEU A 86 -17.84 -22.99 16.78
C LEU A 86 -18.74 -22.91 18.01
N PHE A 87 -18.52 -23.80 18.97
CA PHE A 87 -19.28 -23.83 20.21
C PHE A 87 -18.41 -24.25 21.40
N PRO A 88 -18.67 -23.71 22.60
CA PRO A 88 -18.00 -24.16 23.82
C PRO A 88 -18.19 -25.67 24.06
N GLY A 89 -17.12 -26.36 24.44
CA GLY A 89 -17.16 -27.79 24.76
C GLY A 89 -16.93 -28.74 23.58
N MET A 90 -16.75 -28.24 22.35
CA MET A 90 -16.38 -29.06 21.19
C MET A 90 -15.08 -29.84 21.46
N LYS A 91 -15.03 -31.11 21.02
CA LYS A 91 -13.88 -32.01 21.26
C LYS A 91 -12.81 -31.92 20.18
N GLU A 92 -13.20 -31.50 18.99
CA GLU A 92 -12.33 -31.27 17.85
C GLU A 92 -12.88 -30.13 17.00
N LEU A 93 -12.01 -29.44 16.27
CA LEU A 93 -12.44 -28.45 15.27
C LEU A 93 -12.91 -29.17 14.00
N PRO A 94 -14.02 -28.76 13.38
CA PRO A 94 -14.42 -29.24 12.06
C PRO A 94 -13.39 -28.82 10.99
N PRO A 95 -13.24 -29.55 9.88
CA PRO A 95 -12.27 -29.20 8.83
C PRO A 95 -12.54 -27.81 8.25
N SER A 96 -11.49 -27.14 7.75
CA SER A 96 -11.66 -25.87 7.04
C SER A 96 -12.67 -26.01 5.91
N ARG A 97 -13.63 -25.10 5.88
CA ARG A 97 -14.57 -25.01 4.77
C ARG A 97 -13.83 -24.66 3.49
N PRO A 98 -14.16 -25.32 2.38
CA PRO A 98 -13.52 -25.02 1.10
C PRO A 98 -14.15 -23.78 0.43
N ASP A 99 -15.37 -23.42 0.81
CA ASP A 99 -16.12 -22.25 0.34
C ASP A 99 -15.81 -20.97 1.14
N TRP A 100 -16.32 -19.85 0.64
CA TRP A 100 -16.14 -18.55 1.27
C TRP A 100 -16.81 -18.49 2.65
N THR A 101 -16.08 -17.95 3.64
CA THR A 101 -16.63 -17.56 4.94
C THR A 101 -16.13 -16.17 5.30
N ARG A 102 -16.63 -15.59 6.39
CA ARG A 102 -16.09 -14.31 6.90
C ARG A 102 -14.62 -14.40 7.32
N MET A 103 -14.06 -15.59 7.48
CA MET A 103 -12.64 -15.80 7.72
C MET A 103 -11.78 -15.76 6.45
N THR A 104 -12.37 -15.84 5.25
CA THR A 104 -11.62 -15.88 3.98
C THR A 104 -10.71 -14.67 3.82
N LEU A 105 -11.23 -13.45 3.95
CA LEU A 105 -10.40 -12.25 3.82
C LEU A 105 -9.31 -12.14 4.91
N PRO A 106 -9.62 -12.32 6.23
CA PRO A 106 -8.59 -12.38 7.26
C PRO A 106 -7.49 -13.41 6.96
N LEU A 107 -7.83 -14.59 6.44
CA LEU A 107 -6.85 -15.60 6.09
C LEU A 107 -5.95 -15.15 4.94
N CYS A 108 -6.51 -14.55 3.89
CA CYS A 108 -5.70 -13.95 2.81
C CYS A 108 -4.78 -12.86 3.34
N CYS A 109 -5.29 -11.96 4.20
CA CYS A 109 -4.49 -10.92 4.85
C CYS A 109 -3.34 -11.53 5.66
N ASN A 110 -3.61 -12.57 6.45
CA ASN A 110 -2.61 -13.23 7.28
C ASN A 110 -1.49 -13.86 6.44
N GLN A 111 -1.83 -14.50 5.31
CA GLN A 111 -0.83 -15.04 4.37
C GLN A 111 0.06 -13.93 3.79
N SER A 112 -0.54 -12.85 3.32
CA SER A 112 0.21 -11.68 2.80
C SER A 112 1.08 -11.04 3.88
N SER A 113 0.57 -10.92 5.11
CA SER A 113 1.31 -10.38 6.25
C SER A 113 2.48 -11.27 6.67
N GLN A 114 2.34 -12.60 6.61
CA GLN A 114 3.44 -13.52 6.87
C GLN A 114 4.57 -13.36 5.84
N ALA A 115 4.23 -13.26 4.55
CA ALA A 115 5.22 -13.03 3.50
C ALA A 115 5.96 -11.70 3.69
N TRP A 116 5.22 -10.61 3.95
CA TRP A 116 5.84 -9.31 4.22
C TRP A 116 6.73 -9.35 5.46
N ALA A 117 6.28 -9.95 6.56
CA ALA A 117 7.07 -10.01 7.78
C ALA A 117 8.37 -10.82 7.60
N GLN A 118 8.34 -11.93 6.84
CA GLN A 118 9.55 -12.69 6.52
C GLN A 118 10.54 -11.87 5.68
N LEU A 119 10.05 -11.16 4.67
CA LEU A 119 10.88 -10.28 3.83
C LEU A 119 11.49 -9.14 4.66
N PHE A 120 10.72 -8.54 5.55
CA PHE A 120 11.20 -7.49 6.43
C PHE A 120 12.28 -8.00 7.40
N GLN A 121 12.10 -9.19 7.97
CA GLN A 121 13.13 -9.80 8.81
C GLN A 121 14.43 -10.05 8.05
N MET A 122 14.34 -10.48 6.80
CA MET A 122 15.50 -10.64 5.93
C MET A 122 16.17 -9.29 5.65
N SER A 123 15.38 -8.22 5.43
CA SER A 123 15.95 -6.89 5.19
C SER A 123 16.66 -6.29 6.39
N CYS A 124 16.27 -6.68 7.61
CA CYS A 124 16.92 -6.24 8.85
C CYS A 124 18.05 -7.19 9.32
N SER A 125 18.33 -8.26 8.57
CA SER A 125 19.33 -9.27 8.96
C SER A 125 20.75 -8.75 8.78
N ALA A 126 21.63 -9.09 9.72
CA ALA A 126 23.07 -8.82 9.61
C ALA A 126 23.76 -9.57 8.45
N ASN A 127 23.09 -10.56 7.85
CA ASN A 127 23.62 -11.38 6.76
C ASN A 127 23.53 -10.71 5.38
N GLY A 128 23.11 -9.44 5.33
CA GLY A 128 22.85 -8.72 4.08
C GLY A 128 21.53 -9.10 3.42
N ILE A 129 21.17 -8.37 2.36
CA ILE A 129 19.90 -8.56 1.65
C ILE A 129 19.99 -9.78 0.72
N PRO A 130 19.11 -10.79 0.86
CA PRO A 130 19.08 -11.95 -0.02
C PRO A 130 18.82 -11.60 -1.49
N ASP A 131 19.02 -12.55 -2.39
CA ASP A 131 18.76 -12.37 -3.82
C ASP A 131 17.28 -12.08 -4.14
N GLU A 132 17.02 -11.34 -5.22
CA GLU A 132 15.66 -11.03 -5.70
C GLU A 132 14.85 -12.31 -5.97
N ASP A 133 15.50 -13.41 -6.36
CA ASP A 133 14.83 -14.71 -6.53
C ASP A 133 14.28 -15.28 -5.21
N VAL A 134 14.90 -14.97 -4.06
CA VAL A 134 14.37 -15.35 -2.75
C VAL A 134 13.06 -14.62 -2.49
N ARG A 135 13.05 -13.29 -2.72
CA ARG A 135 11.87 -12.45 -2.56
C ARG A 135 10.74 -12.92 -3.48
N ARG A 136 11.04 -13.13 -4.77
CA ARG A 136 10.09 -13.61 -5.78
C ARG A 136 9.46 -14.94 -5.40
N ARG A 137 10.24 -15.90 -4.87
CA ARG A 137 9.70 -17.20 -4.41
C ARG A 137 8.75 -17.05 -3.23
N LEU A 138 9.06 -16.20 -2.26
CA LEU A 138 8.19 -15.94 -1.11
C LEU A 138 6.87 -15.29 -1.52
N ILE A 139 6.91 -14.32 -2.42
CA ILE A 139 5.69 -13.72 -2.99
C ILE A 139 4.89 -14.77 -3.76
N LYS A 140 5.54 -15.58 -4.60
CA LYS A 140 4.87 -16.64 -5.36
C LYS A 140 4.15 -17.65 -4.45
N ASP A 141 4.81 -18.11 -3.38
CA ASP A 141 4.19 -19.01 -2.39
C ASP A 141 2.98 -18.34 -1.70
N ALA A 142 3.07 -17.05 -1.37
CA ALA A 142 1.94 -16.30 -0.84
C ALA A 142 0.78 -16.18 -1.86
N VAL A 143 1.07 -15.97 -3.14
CA VAL A 143 0.07 -15.97 -4.24
C VAL A 143 -0.62 -17.31 -4.34
N GLU A 144 0.12 -18.41 -4.36
CA GLU A 144 -0.46 -19.76 -4.44
C GLU A 144 -1.38 -20.05 -3.24
N LYS A 145 -0.98 -19.67 -2.03
CA LYS A 145 -1.80 -19.83 -0.82
C LYS A 145 -3.05 -18.96 -0.85
N VAL A 146 -2.94 -17.69 -1.24
CA VAL A 146 -4.08 -16.76 -1.32
C VAL A 146 -5.06 -17.20 -2.41
N GLU A 147 -4.59 -17.52 -3.61
CA GLU A 147 -5.46 -18.00 -4.69
C GLU A 147 -6.09 -19.36 -4.36
N GLY A 148 -5.40 -20.24 -3.64
CA GLY A 148 -5.97 -21.47 -3.10
C GLY A 148 -7.15 -21.22 -2.15
N ILE A 149 -7.05 -20.19 -1.29
CA ILE A 149 -8.15 -19.77 -0.40
C ILE A 149 -9.30 -19.15 -1.22
N LEU A 150 -8.99 -18.39 -2.26
CA LEU A 150 -9.99 -17.69 -3.08
C LEU A 150 -10.67 -18.58 -4.14
N GLN A 151 -10.13 -19.78 -4.41
CA GLN A 151 -10.53 -20.65 -5.54
C GLN A 151 -12.04 -20.90 -5.63
N ARG A 152 -12.74 -21.00 -4.50
CA ARG A 152 -14.19 -21.28 -4.45
C ARG A 152 -15.04 -20.07 -4.08
N CYS A 153 -14.47 -18.87 -4.10
CA CYS A 153 -15.23 -17.64 -4.00
C CYS A 153 -16.00 -17.37 -5.30
N ASN A 154 -17.22 -16.88 -5.19
CA ASN A 154 -18.09 -16.54 -6.31
C ASN A 154 -18.04 -15.02 -6.58
N PRO A 155 -17.46 -14.56 -7.71
CA PRO A 155 -17.34 -13.14 -8.02
C PRO A 155 -18.69 -12.45 -8.35
N VAL A 156 -19.78 -13.20 -8.51
CA VAL A 156 -21.13 -12.62 -8.68
C VAL A 156 -21.68 -12.10 -7.35
N ILE A 157 -21.30 -12.71 -6.23
CA ILE A 157 -21.75 -12.28 -4.89
C ILE A 157 -20.92 -11.07 -4.46
N PRO A 158 -21.53 -9.90 -4.17
CA PRO A 158 -20.79 -8.65 -3.89
C PRO A 158 -19.75 -8.76 -2.77
N GLU A 159 -20.09 -9.39 -1.64
CA GLU A 159 -19.17 -9.57 -0.51
C GLU A 159 -17.94 -10.42 -0.87
N GLN A 160 -18.15 -11.47 -1.68
CA GLN A 160 -17.09 -12.36 -2.12
C GLN A 160 -16.25 -11.69 -3.22
N ARG A 161 -16.88 -10.94 -4.14
CA ARG A 161 -16.19 -10.09 -5.11
C ARG A 161 -15.27 -9.08 -4.43
N MET A 162 -15.76 -8.40 -3.40
CA MET A 162 -14.97 -7.47 -2.61
C MET A 162 -13.79 -8.18 -1.91
N THR A 163 -14.04 -9.37 -1.35
CA THR A 163 -12.99 -10.20 -0.74
C THR A 163 -11.88 -10.54 -1.74
N ILE A 164 -12.25 -11.03 -2.93
CA ILE A 164 -11.30 -11.37 -4.00
C ILE A 164 -10.47 -10.15 -4.40
N ARG A 165 -11.12 -9.02 -4.71
CA ARG A 165 -10.43 -7.80 -5.15
C ARG A 165 -9.49 -7.28 -4.05
N THR A 166 -9.95 -7.25 -2.81
CA THR A 166 -9.15 -6.74 -1.68
C THR A 166 -7.96 -7.65 -1.36
N ALA A 167 -8.15 -8.97 -1.36
CA ALA A 167 -7.06 -9.93 -1.12
C ALA A 167 -5.94 -9.82 -2.18
N ARG A 168 -6.31 -9.76 -3.46
CA ARG A 168 -5.36 -9.58 -4.57
C ARG A 168 -4.66 -8.22 -4.52
N LEU A 169 -5.41 -7.16 -4.21
CA LEU A 169 -4.87 -5.80 -4.04
C LEU A 169 -3.77 -5.78 -2.96
N ILE A 170 -4.04 -6.37 -1.79
CA ILE A 170 -3.07 -6.42 -0.68
C ILE A 170 -1.81 -7.16 -1.11
N LEU A 171 -1.96 -8.31 -1.76
CA LEU A 171 -0.82 -9.14 -2.13
C LEU A 171 0.06 -8.48 -3.21
N CYS A 172 -0.56 -7.90 -4.24
CA CYS A 172 0.16 -7.15 -5.26
C CYS A 172 0.85 -5.92 -4.65
N LYS A 173 0.20 -5.22 -3.71
CA LYS A 173 0.83 -4.12 -2.96
C LYS A 173 2.06 -4.59 -2.18
N VAL A 174 1.99 -5.74 -1.51
CA VAL A 174 3.15 -6.33 -0.80
C VAL A 174 4.29 -6.62 -1.78
N ASP A 175 4.00 -7.17 -2.96
CA ASP A 175 5.02 -7.41 -3.98
C ASP A 175 5.69 -6.10 -4.42
N VAL A 176 4.91 -5.10 -4.87
CA VAL A 176 5.43 -3.81 -5.34
C VAL A 176 6.27 -3.10 -4.27
N VAL A 177 5.76 -2.99 -3.05
CA VAL A 177 6.45 -2.29 -1.95
C VAL A 177 7.73 -3.02 -1.56
N THR A 178 7.67 -4.34 -1.36
CA THR A 178 8.85 -5.11 -0.95
C THR A 178 9.91 -5.15 -2.05
N ARG A 179 9.51 -5.24 -3.33
CA ARG A 179 10.43 -5.19 -4.47
C ARG A 179 11.18 -3.86 -4.50
N ARG A 180 10.45 -2.75 -4.33
CA ARG A 180 11.06 -1.41 -4.29
C ARG A 180 12.02 -1.27 -3.13
N GLN A 181 11.62 -1.71 -1.93
CA GLN A 181 12.48 -1.73 -0.76
C GLN A 181 13.75 -2.57 -1.00
N TRP A 182 13.61 -3.74 -1.62
CA TRP A 182 14.73 -4.63 -1.94
C TRP A 182 15.76 -3.98 -2.87
N GLN A 183 15.29 -3.27 -3.90
CA GLN A 183 16.15 -2.53 -4.83
C GLN A 183 16.93 -1.43 -4.10
N ILE A 184 16.27 -0.66 -3.23
CA ILE A 184 16.88 0.43 -2.47
C ILE A 184 17.97 -0.12 -1.53
N LEU A 185 17.66 -1.16 -0.76
CA LEU A 185 18.59 -1.71 0.23
C LEU A 185 19.81 -2.41 -0.40
N ARG A 186 19.74 -2.82 -1.67
CA ARG A 186 20.86 -3.45 -2.39
C ARG A 186 21.77 -2.45 -3.10
N SER A 187 21.34 -1.19 -3.23
CA SER A 187 22.12 -0.10 -3.81
C SER A 187 22.28 1.06 -2.82
N PRO A 188 22.93 0.84 -1.65
CA PRO A 188 23.06 1.89 -0.63
C PRO A 188 23.98 3.04 -1.06
N ASP A 189 24.94 2.78 -1.96
CA ASP A 189 25.91 3.79 -2.42
C ASP A 189 25.37 4.72 -3.53
N ASP A 190 24.20 4.39 -4.11
CA ASP A 190 23.56 5.24 -5.09
C ASP A 190 22.83 6.38 -4.36
N ARG A 191 23.30 7.62 -4.55
CA ARG A 191 22.68 8.85 -4.00
C ARG A 191 21.19 9.02 -4.36
N GLN A 192 20.69 8.25 -5.33
CA GLN A 192 19.28 8.22 -5.70
C GLN A 192 18.85 6.79 -5.97
N PRO A 193 17.69 6.35 -5.44
CA PRO A 193 17.20 5.01 -5.70
C PRO A 193 16.89 4.84 -7.20
N PRO A 194 17.11 3.65 -7.78
CA PRO A 194 17.01 3.42 -9.21
C PRO A 194 15.68 3.92 -9.77
N MET A 195 15.70 4.55 -10.94
CA MET A 195 14.49 5.10 -11.55
C MET A 195 13.51 3.96 -11.84
N ALA A 196 12.24 4.17 -11.51
CA ALA A 196 11.19 3.18 -11.79
C ALA A 196 11.04 2.99 -13.31
N THR A 197 10.99 1.74 -13.74
CA THR A 197 10.71 1.37 -15.13
C THR A 197 9.25 1.67 -15.48
N GLU A 198 8.94 1.87 -16.76
CA GLU A 198 7.55 2.07 -17.20
C GLU A 198 6.65 0.87 -16.84
N ALA A 199 7.21 -0.34 -16.83
CA ALA A 199 6.49 -1.55 -16.43
C ALA A 199 6.08 -1.52 -14.95
N GLU A 200 6.98 -1.13 -14.06
CA GLU A 200 6.69 -1.00 -12.62
C GLU A 200 5.65 0.10 -12.35
N VAL A 201 5.73 1.21 -13.08
CA VAL A 201 4.74 2.29 -12.97
C VAL A 201 3.38 1.84 -13.49
N THR A 202 3.35 1.11 -14.60
CA THR A 202 2.11 0.54 -15.15
C THR A 202 1.44 -0.39 -14.16
N GLU A 203 2.19 -1.30 -13.52
CA GLU A 203 1.68 -2.20 -12.48
C GLU A 203 1.10 -1.42 -11.28
N ALA A 204 1.79 -0.36 -10.82
CA ALA A 204 1.30 0.49 -9.74
C ALA A 204 0.00 1.24 -10.12
N VAL A 205 -0.12 1.71 -11.36
CA VAL A 205 -1.32 2.36 -11.88
C VAL A 205 -2.49 1.38 -11.95
N GLU A 206 -2.26 0.17 -12.49
CA GLU A 206 -3.28 -0.88 -12.55
C GLU A 206 -3.78 -1.27 -11.15
N LEU A 207 -2.89 -1.32 -10.17
CA LEU A 207 -3.25 -1.57 -8.77
C LEU A 207 -4.12 -0.45 -8.19
N LEU A 208 -3.79 0.81 -8.48
CA LEU A 208 -4.59 1.96 -8.03
C LEU A 208 -5.95 2.01 -8.73
N GLU A 209 -6.01 1.69 -10.03
CA GLU A 209 -7.25 1.56 -10.80
C GLU A 209 -8.13 0.43 -10.29
N LEU A 210 -7.56 -0.73 -9.94
CA LEU A 210 -8.28 -1.80 -9.26
C LEU A 210 -8.87 -1.30 -7.94
N SER A 211 -8.11 -0.52 -7.17
CA SER A 211 -8.62 0.11 -5.94
C SER A 211 -9.80 1.05 -6.22
N ASN A 212 -9.67 1.91 -7.23
CA ASN A 212 -10.73 2.85 -7.66
C ASN A 212 -11.98 2.13 -8.15
N SER A 213 -11.84 1.01 -8.87
CA SER A 213 -12.97 0.24 -9.38
C SER A 213 -13.88 -0.29 -8.25
N MET A 214 -13.32 -0.54 -7.05
CA MET A 214 -14.12 -0.95 -5.89
C MET A 214 -15.04 0.15 -5.38
N TRP A 215 -14.71 1.41 -5.63
CA TRP A 215 -15.54 2.56 -5.28
C TRP A 215 -16.60 2.89 -6.34
N GLN A 216 -16.36 2.49 -7.59
CA GLN A 216 -17.25 2.73 -8.75
C GLN A 216 -18.31 1.65 -8.93
N ASP A 217 -18.14 0.50 -8.29
CA ASP A 217 -19.04 -0.65 -8.40
C ASP A 217 -20.23 -0.46 -7.45
N ASP A 218 -21.42 -0.19 -8.01
CA ASP A 218 -22.63 0.11 -7.24
C ASP A 218 -23.05 -1.05 -6.30
N ASP A 219 -22.77 -2.29 -6.69
CA ASP A 219 -23.05 -3.45 -5.84
C ASP A 219 -22.14 -3.51 -4.60
N LEU A 220 -21.00 -2.79 -4.62
CA LEU A 220 -19.99 -2.81 -3.56
C LEU A 220 -20.16 -1.67 -2.56
N ILE A 221 -21.17 -0.81 -2.70
CA ILE A 221 -21.42 0.35 -1.80
C ILE A 221 -21.42 -0.09 -0.33
N ALA A 222 -22.11 -1.19 0.00
CA ALA A 222 -22.19 -1.71 1.37
C ALA A 222 -20.84 -2.18 1.95
N PHE A 223 -19.83 -2.40 1.09
CA PHE A 223 -18.50 -2.90 1.45
C PHE A 223 -17.38 -1.87 1.24
N GLN A 224 -17.68 -0.65 0.80
CA GLN A 224 -16.68 0.41 0.59
C GLN A 224 -15.87 0.76 1.85
N TRP A 225 -16.44 0.52 3.04
CA TRP A 225 -15.69 0.64 4.31
C TRP A 225 -14.43 -0.23 4.33
N LEU A 226 -14.42 -1.35 3.59
CA LEU A 226 -13.27 -2.21 3.46
C LEU A 226 -12.20 -1.55 2.58
N ALA A 227 -12.56 -0.94 1.44
CA ALA A 227 -11.61 -0.18 0.63
C ALA A 227 -10.94 0.94 1.45
N ARG A 228 -11.69 1.60 2.34
CA ARG A 228 -11.15 2.60 3.29
C ARG A 228 -10.19 2.03 4.32
N ALA A 229 -10.40 0.78 4.72
CA ALA A 229 -9.51 0.10 5.66
C ALA A 229 -8.14 -0.22 5.05
N PHE A 230 -8.00 -0.16 3.72
CA PHE A 230 -6.76 -0.39 2.96
C PHE A 230 -6.44 0.79 2.04
N PRO A 231 -5.94 1.92 2.58
CA PRO A 231 -5.53 3.07 1.77
C PRO A 231 -4.31 2.75 0.90
N GLN A 232 -4.18 3.47 -0.22
CA GLN A 232 -3.12 3.24 -1.22
C GLN A 232 -1.97 4.24 -1.10
N TYR A 233 -1.52 4.54 0.13
CA TYR A 233 -0.47 5.55 0.37
C TYR A 233 0.82 5.26 -0.39
N HIS A 234 1.35 4.04 -0.28
CA HIS A 234 2.61 3.66 -0.94
C HIS A 234 2.51 3.72 -2.46
N ILE A 235 1.37 3.32 -3.02
CA ILE A 235 1.14 3.29 -4.46
C ILE A 235 1.01 4.72 -5.02
N MET A 236 0.23 5.58 -4.36
CA MET A 236 0.14 7.00 -4.72
C MET A 236 1.50 7.70 -4.58
N LEU A 237 2.25 7.44 -3.50
CA LEU A 237 3.58 8.02 -3.29
C LEU A 237 4.53 7.62 -4.43
N PHE A 238 4.55 6.33 -4.79
CA PHE A 238 5.37 5.80 -5.87
C PHE A 238 5.03 6.46 -7.21
N ILE A 239 3.75 6.51 -7.57
CA ILE A 239 3.27 7.15 -8.80
C ILE A 239 3.63 8.64 -8.82
N LEU A 240 3.31 9.38 -7.76
CA LEU A 240 3.53 10.82 -7.71
C LEU A 240 5.01 11.19 -7.76
N ARG A 241 5.88 10.40 -7.10
CA ARG A 241 7.33 10.58 -7.19
C ARG A 241 7.82 10.36 -8.62
N HIS A 242 7.32 9.32 -9.30
CA HIS A 242 7.65 9.08 -10.70
C HIS A 242 7.20 10.24 -11.58
N LEU A 243 5.97 10.74 -11.42
CA LEU A 243 5.44 11.88 -12.19
C LEU A 243 6.23 13.18 -11.97
N CYS A 244 6.83 13.38 -10.80
CA CYS A 244 7.70 14.53 -10.53
C CYS A 244 9.04 14.48 -11.30
N VAL A 245 9.42 13.32 -11.84
CA VAL A 245 10.66 13.13 -12.61
C VAL A 245 10.34 12.91 -14.10
N CYS A 246 9.31 12.13 -14.39
CA CYS A 246 8.81 11.80 -15.73
C CYS A 246 7.37 12.29 -15.93
N PRO A 247 7.15 13.61 -16.08
CA PRO A 247 5.81 14.18 -16.26
C PRO A 247 5.24 14.01 -17.68
N ARG A 248 5.95 13.34 -18.59
CA ARG A 248 5.61 13.27 -20.02
C ARG A 248 4.98 11.92 -20.39
N GLY A 249 4.16 11.90 -21.44
CA GLY A 249 3.63 10.69 -22.05
C GLY A 249 2.24 10.26 -21.58
N GLU A 250 1.67 9.27 -22.27
CA GLU A 250 0.31 8.78 -21.99
C GLU A 250 0.22 8.05 -20.65
N LEU A 251 1.28 7.32 -20.26
CA LEU A 251 1.35 6.69 -18.94
C LEU A 251 1.29 7.73 -17.82
N ALA A 252 1.98 8.87 -17.97
CA ALA A 252 1.95 9.94 -16.98
C ALA A 252 0.53 10.53 -16.81
N LYS A 253 -0.19 10.74 -17.92
CA LYS A 253 -1.59 11.20 -17.92
C LYS A 253 -2.50 10.18 -17.23
N ARG A 254 -2.43 8.90 -17.63
CA ARG A 254 -3.22 7.81 -17.04
C ARG A 254 -2.97 7.70 -15.53
N ALA A 255 -1.71 7.75 -15.12
CA ALA A 255 -1.31 7.67 -13.72
C ALA A 255 -1.85 8.85 -12.89
N PHE A 256 -1.75 10.08 -13.42
CA PHE A 256 -2.30 11.26 -12.74
C PHE A 256 -3.82 11.18 -12.58
N ILE A 257 -4.55 10.73 -13.61
CA ILE A 257 -6.01 10.50 -13.54
C ILE A 257 -6.35 9.48 -12.46
N ALA A 258 -5.63 8.36 -12.41
CA ALA A 258 -5.87 7.33 -11.39
C ALA A 258 -5.67 7.88 -9.96
N VAL A 259 -4.67 8.73 -9.73
CA VAL A 259 -4.45 9.42 -8.45
C VAL A 259 -5.59 10.39 -8.13
N GLU A 260 -6.03 11.20 -9.09
CA GLU A 260 -7.12 12.16 -8.89
C GLU A 260 -8.43 11.47 -8.50
N VAL A 261 -8.77 10.38 -9.18
CA VAL A 261 -9.95 9.56 -8.86
C VAL A 261 -9.85 9.03 -7.43
N HIS A 262 -8.69 8.48 -7.05
CA HIS A 262 -8.49 7.95 -5.71
C HIS A 262 -8.64 9.04 -4.63
N LEU A 263 -8.00 10.20 -4.82
CA LEU A 263 -8.11 11.34 -3.92
C LEU A 263 -9.54 11.87 -3.82
N GLY A 264 -10.29 11.87 -4.93
CA GLY A 264 -11.70 12.25 -4.97
C GLY A 264 -12.55 11.44 -4.00
N TYR A 265 -12.42 10.11 -4.00
CA TYR A 265 -13.18 9.24 -3.09
C TYR A 265 -12.89 9.50 -1.61
N PHE A 266 -11.64 9.77 -1.25
CA PHE A 266 -11.31 10.07 0.14
C PHE A 266 -11.83 11.44 0.60
N LYS A 267 -11.93 12.43 -0.31
CA LYS A 267 -12.52 13.75 -0.02
C LYS A 267 -14.04 13.68 0.15
N THR A 268 -14.75 12.94 -0.69
CA THR A 268 -16.23 12.88 -0.68
C THR A 268 -16.79 11.99 0.43
N SER A 269 -16.01 11.03 0.94
CA SER A 269 -16.48 10.00 1.88
C SER A 269 -16.63 10.46 3.36
N GLY A 270 -16.83 11.75 3.64
CA GLY A 270 -17.39 12.23 4.91
C GLY A 270 -16.48 12.29 6.15
N ASN A 271 -15.16 12.19 6.03
CA ASN A 271 -14.23 12.37 7.16
C ASN A 271 -13.36 13.62 7.00
N GLY A 272 -13.96 14.81 7.02
CA GLY A 272 -13.21 16.08 7.12
C GLY A 272 -12.09 16.26 6.07
N PRO A 273 -11.16 17.19 6.29
CA PRO A 273 -9.99 17.34 5.43
C PRO A 273 -9.08 16.10 5.52
N LEU A 274 -8.35 15.82 4.43
CA LEU A 274 -7.31 14.78 4.38
C LEU A 274 -6.19 15.14 5.37
N ASN A 275 -6.34 14.66 6.62
CA ASN A 275 -5.50 15.09 7.73
C ASN A 275 -4.36 14.10 8.01
N GLY A 276 -3.20 14.65 8.35
CA GLY A 276 -2.02 13.88 8.73
C GLY A 276 -0.90 13.99 7.69
N LEU A 277 0.33 13.78 8.16
CA LEU A 277 1.57 14.03 7.41
C LEU A 277 1.58 13.37 6.02
N LYS A 278 1.04 12.15 5.90
CA LYS A 278 0.97 11.43 4.62
C LYS A 278 0.13 12.13 3.59
N TRP A 279 -1.06 12.56 3.99
CA TRP A 279 -1.96 13.24 3.07
C TRP A 279 -1.36 14.56 2.64
N THR A 280 -0.70 15.30 3.56
CA THR A 280 0.06 16.51 3.22
C THR A 280 1.15 16.21 2.18
N VAL A 281 1.98 15.20 2.41
CA VAL A 281 3.04 14.80 1.46
C VAL A 281 2.44 14.42 0.09
N LEU A 282 1.38 13.62 0.07
CA LEU A 282 0.73 13.20 -1.16
C LEU A 282 0.08 14.39 -1.91
N THR A 283 -0.57 15.31 -1.20
CA THR A 283 -1.15 16.51 -1.82
C THR A 283 -0.07 17.42 -2.38
N THR A 284 1.02 17.63 -1.65
CA THR A 284 2.15 18.45 -2.11
C THR A 284 2.83 17.84 -3.34
N LEU A 285 3.10 16.52 -3.34
CA LEU A 285 3.66 15.83 -4.50
C LEU A 285 2.71 15.86 -5.70
N ARG A 286 1.40 15.72 -5.46
CA ARG A 286 0.38 15.85 -6.50
C ARG A 286 0.38 17.25 -7.12
N GLU A 287 0.45 18.30 -6.32
CA GLU A 287 0.51 19.69 -6.81
C GLU A 287 1.78 19.93 -7.63
N ARG A 288 2.93 19.44 -7.16
CA ARG A 288 4.19 19.53 -7.90
C ARG A 288 4.12 18.78 -9.23
N ALA A 289 3.64 17.54 -9.24
CA ALA A 289 3.47 16.75 -10.45
C ALA A 289 2.58 17.48 -11.46
N PHE A 290 1.46 18.04 -11.00
CA PHE A 290 0.55 18.82 -11.84
C PHE A 290 1.21 20.03 -12.50
N LEU A 291 1.99 20.82 -11.74
CA LEU A 291 2.71 21.98 -12.27
C LEU A 291 3.77 21.58 -13.31
N LEU A 292 4.50 20.49 -13.07
CA LEU A 292 5.50 19.97 -14.00
C LEU A 292 4.84 19.46 -15.29
N MET A 293 3.73 18.74 -15.19
CA MET A 293 2.95 18.27 -16.34
C MET A 293 2.42 19.45 -17.18
N GLN A 294 1.88 20.51 -16.54
CA GLN A 294 1.46 21.72 -17.26
C GLN A 294 2.61 22.44 -17.95
N LYS A 295 3.76 22.54 -17.28
CA LYS A 295 4.95 23.19 -17.85
C LYS A 295 5.38 22.48 -19.14
N VAL A 296 5.44 21.14 -19.09
CA VAL A 296 5.75 20.32 -20.26
C VAL A 296 4.72 20.50 -21.37
N GLU A 297 3.43 20.53 -21.04
CA GLU A 297 2.38 20.71 -22.04
C GLU A 297 2.52 22.06 -22.75
N ARG A 298 2.76 23.14 -22.01
CA ARG A 298 3.03 24.47 -22.57
C ARG A 298 4.29 24.49 -23.44
N GLU A 299 5.38 23.86 -23.00
CA GLU A 299 6.60 23.72 -23.80
C GLU A 299 6.34 22.98 -25.11
N SER A 300 5.55 21.90 -25.09
CA SER A 300 5.23 21.13 -26.29
C SER A 300 4.34 21.90 -27.28
N VAL A 301 3.41 22.73 -26.77
CA VAL A 301 2.57 23.61 -27.60
C VAL A 301 3.41 24.73 -28.22
N ASN A 302 4.32 25.33 -27.46
CA ASN A 302 5.23 26.37 -27.97
C ASN A 302 6.17 25.81 -29.05
N VAL A 303 6.75 24.62 -28.85
CA VAL A 303 7.59 23.96 -29.87
C VAL A 303 6.79 23.67 -31.15
N GLN A 304 5.54 23.19 -31.04
CA GLN A 304 4.68 22.97 -32.21
C GLN A 304 4.26 24.28 -32.91
N GLN A 305 4.12 25.38 -32.18
CA GLN A 305 3.87 26.71 -32.75
C GLN A 305 5.10 27.29 -33.43
N ASP A 306 6.29 27.12 -32.85
CA ASP A 306 7.56 27.55 -33.44
C ASP A 306 7.89 26.74 -34.71
N GLU A 307 7.67 25.42 -34.71
CA GLU A 307 7.83 24.57 -35.89
C GLU A 307 6.86 24.94 -37.02
N ARG A 308 5.60 25.28 -36.68
CA ARG A 308 4.62 25.79 -37.66
C ARG A 308 4.98 27.19 -38.18
N SER A 309 5.56 28.03 -37.32
CA SER A 309 6.01 29.38 -37.70
C SER A 309 7.26 29.33 -38.58
N GLN A 310 8.18 28.39 -38.33
CA GLN A 310 9.35 28.13 -39.17
C GLN A 310 8.98 27.48 -40.51
N GLN A 311 7.94 26.64 -40.57
CA GLN A 311 7.42 26.11 -41.85
C GLN A 311 6.68 27.18 -42.69
N MET A 312 6.09 28.19 -42.05
CA MET A 312 5.43 29.31 -42.73
C MET A 312 6.37 30.49 -43.05
N GLY A 313 7.59 30.49 -42.51
CA GLY A 313 8.53 31.61 -42.55
C GLY A 313 9.84 31.32 -43.28
N PHE A 314 9.80 30.92 -44.55
CA PHE A 314 10.97 31.01 -45.43
C PHE A 314 10.92 32.29 -46.27
N GLN A 315 10.99 33.44 -45.59
CA GLN A 315 11.50 34.71 -46.13
C GLN A 315 11.61 35.73 -44.98
N GLY A 316 12.83 36.10 -44.62
CA GLY A 316 13.08 37.27 -43.77
C GLY A 316 14.11 37.04 -42.65
N SER A 317 15.32 37.52 -42.89
CA SER A 317 16.41 37.72 -41.93
C SER A 317 16.06 38.72 -40.81
N GLY A 318 16.58 38.52 -39.58
CA GLY A 318 16.74 39.61 -38.61
C GLY A 318 16.82 39.20 -37.13
N GLU A 319 18.04 39.27 -36.59
CA GLU A 319 18.49 39.73 -35.25
C GLU A 319 17.75 39.37 -33.94
N GLY A 320 18.55 38.99 -32.94
CA GLY A 320 18.12 38.41 -31.67
C GLY A 320 17.69 39.37 -30.57
N MET A 321 17.20 38.78 -29.47
CA MET A 321 17.17 39.37 -28.14
C MET A 321 17.04 38.24 -27.11
N GLN A 322 18.05 38.07 -26.24
CA GLN A 322 17.94 37.27 -25.03
C GLN A 322 17.02 38.00 -24.04
N SER A 323 16.02 37.30 -23.49
CA SER A 323 15.28 37.75 -22.31
C SER A 323 15.26 36.62 -21.30
N GLY A 324 16.10 36.78 -20.27
CA GLY A 324 16.07 35.96 -19.07
C GLY A 324 14.86 36.32 -18.21
N SER A 325 14.11 35.30 -17.81
CA SER A 325 13.15 35.36 -16.71
C SER A 325 13.47 34.16 -15.81
N GLU A 326 14.42 34.34 -14.90
CA GLU A 326 14.56 33.46 -13.74
C GLU A 326 13.31 33.63 -12.88
N VAL A 327 12.38 32.69 -13.01
CA VAL A 327 11.34 32.49 -12.01
C VAL A 327 12.05 31.96 -10.78
N ALA A 328 12.22 32.82 -9.77
CA ALA A 328 12.81 32.47 -8.49
C ALA A 328 12.13 31.22 -7.92
N VAL A 329 12.86 30.10 -7.94
CA VAL A 329 12.49 28.85 -7.28
C VAL A 329 12.60 29.11 -5.78
N PRO A 330 11.54 28.90 -4.98
CA PRO A 330 11.63 29.03 -3.54
C PRO A 330 12.72 28.10 -3.00
N ASP A 331 13.53 28.60 -2.07
CA ASP A 331 14.61 27.83 -1.44
C ASP A 331 14.02 26.67 -0.63
N TRP A 332 14.14 25.46 -1.19
CA TRP A 332 13.58 24.23 -0.65
C TRP A 332 14.21 23.81 0.68
N ASN A 333 15.39 24.33 1.03
CA ASN A 333 15.97 24.09 2.35
C ASN A 333 15.10 24.72 3.45
N MET A 334 14.46 25.86 3.21
CA MET A 334 13.64 26.55 4.22
C MET A 334 12.34 25.81 4.58
N ILE A 335 11.77 25.03 3.66
CA ILE A 335 10.57 24.20 3.94
C ILE A 335 10.96 22.89 4.63
N LEU A 336 12.19 22.42 4.39
CA LEU A 336 12.74 21.21 4.98
C LEU A 336 13.35 21.44 6.37
N GLU A 337 13.70 22.68 6.73
CA GLU A 337 14.19 23.06 8.06
C GLU A 337 13.13 22.86 9.18
N GLU A 338 11.83 22.87 8.86
CA GLU A 338 10.78 22.52 9.84
C GLU A 338 10.68 21.01 10.13
N PHE A 339 11.41 20.16 9.40
CA PHE A 339 11.35 18.71 9.50
C PHE A 339 12.75 18.08 9.61
N PRO A 340 13.25 17.78 10.82
CA PRO A 340 14.54 17.14 11.02
C PRO A 340 14.46 15.63 10.75
N LEU A 341 13.86 15.24 9.62
CA LEU A 341 13.86 13.87 9.11
C LEU A 341 14.40 13.93 7.69
N ASP A 342 15.56 13.33 7.51
CA ASP A 342 16.21 13.19 6.21
C ASP A 342 15.24 12.52 5.23
N MET A 343 15.09 13.08 4.03
CA MET A 343 14.26 12.52 2.98
C MET A 343 14.77 11.13 2.53
N GLU A 344 16.05 10.83 2.79
CA GLU A 344 16.62 9.50 2.60
C GLU A 344 15.99 8.47 3.57
N ASP A 345 15.83 8.82 4.85
CA ASP A 345 15.13 8.01 5.86
C ASP A 345 13.62 7.88 5.58
N PHE A 346 13.01 8.93 5.01
CA PHE A 346 11.59 8.89 4.64
C PHE A 346 11.29 7.81 3.57
N SER A 347 12.27 7.48 2.72
CA SER A 347 12.14 6.43 1.71
C SER A 347 12.36 5.01 2.25
N LEU A 348 13.09 4.88 3.36
CA LEU A 348 13.26 3.61 4.08
C LEU A 348 12.06 3.31 4.99
N ILE A 349 11.35 4.35 5.41
CA ILE A 349 10.19 4.28 6.29
C ILE A 349 8.86 4.15 5.49
N PHE A 350 8.84 4.49 4.20
CA PHE A 350 7.67 4.42 3.32
C PHE A 350 7.83 3.44 2.16
#